data_AF-A0A0V0YSZ9-F1
#
_entry.id   AF-A0A0V0YSZ9-F1
#
_cell.length_a   1.000
_cell.length_b   1.000
_cell.length_c   1.000
_cell.angle_alpha   90.00
_cell.angle_beta   90.00
_cell.angle_gamma   90.00
#
_symmetry.space_group_name_H-M   'P 1'
#
loop_
_entity.id
_entity.type
_entity.pdbx_description
1 polymer ?
#
loop_
_entity_poly.entity_id
_entity_poly.type
_entity_poly.pdbx_seq_one_letter_code
_entity_poly.pdbx_strand_id
1 'polypeptide(L)'
;MSENPRWIMPPEALARSSDVERWIIRMERYFRAADVPDNRRAAMVQYHMDEAMGDVLSALEVEETDDYDKLKSTLFRVFGVNNSEERYMKEFINRRQRENESVEEYAGHLKRLLPKAFPQLKDQADGILLQQFEA
;
A
#
# COMPACT_ATOMS: atom_id res chain seq x y z
N MET A 1 27.68 28.46 3.20
CA MET A 1 26.35 27.93 3.56
C MET A 1 26.11 26.68 2.73
N SER A 2 26.17 25.51 3.33
CA SER A 2 25.66 24.28 2.73
C SER A 2 24.51 23.85 3.63
N GLU A 3 23.28 24.14 3.20
CA GLU A 3 22.12 23.56 3.86
C GLU A 3 22.26 22.04 3.77
N ASN A 4 22.36 21.41 4.94
CA ASN A 4 22.34 19.98 5.07
C ASN A 4 21.04 19.49 4.41
N PRO A 5 21.08 18.67 3.35
CA PRO A 5 19.84 18.19 2.75
C PRO A 5 19.08 17.47 3.86
N ARG A 6 17.83 17.89 4.09
CA ARG A 6 16.93 17.23 5.03
C ARG A 6 17.02 15.74 4.72
N TRP A 7 17.44 14.92 5.68
CA TRP A 7 17.53 13.48 5.50
C TRP A 7 16.14 12.93 5.20
N ILE A 8 15.79 12.84 3.93
CA ILE A 8 14.52 12.28 3.50
C ILE A 8 14.71 10.78 3.63
N MET A 9 14.07 10.20 4.65
CA MET A 9 14.17 8.78 4.89
C MET A 9 13.24 8.04 3.92
N PRO A 10 13.72 7.01 3.23
CA PRO A 10 12.84 6.10 2.50
C PRO A 10 11.94 5.33 3.50
N PRO A 11 10.80 4.80 3.04
CA PRO A 11 10.00 3.88 3.85
C PRO A 11 10.82 2.63 4.24
N GLU A 12 10.38 1.96 5.30
CA GLU A 12 10.87 0.64 5.69
C GLU A 12 10.79 -0.37 4.53
N ALA A 13 11.54 -1.46 4.62
CA ALA A 13 11.60 -2.44 3.55
C ALA A 13 10.21 -2.99 3.16
N LEU A 14 10.00 -3.22 1.86
CA LEU A 14 8.85 -3.94 1.35
C LEU A 14 9.01 -5.41 1.73
N ALA A 15 8.19 -5.84 2.69
CA ALA A 15 8.16 -7.22 3.20
C ALA A 15 6.87 -7.94 2.84
N ARG A 16 6.83 -9.28 2.92
CA ARG A 16 5.65 -10.10 2.60
C ARG A 16 4.36 -9.70 3.33
N SER A 17 4.46 -9.14 4.53
CA SER A 17 3.31 -8.65 5.32
C SER A 17 2.86 -7.23 4.94
N SER A 18 3.58 -6.55 4.05
CA SER A 18 3.30 -5.18 3.66
C SER A 18 2.08 -5.09 2.76
N ASP A 19 1.30 -4.03 2.95
CA ASP A 19 0.39 -3.54 1.92
C ASP A 19 1.23 -2.91 0.80
N VAL A 20 1.39 -3.66 -0.29
CA VAL A 20 2.21 -3.29 -1.46
C VAL A 20 1.74 -1.97 -2.06
N GLU A 21 0.43 -1.75 -2.14
CA GLU A 21 -0.15 -0.50 -2.67
C GLU A 21 0.28 0.68 -1.80
N ARG A 22 0.07 0.57 -0.49
CA ARG A 22 0.41 1.64 0.46
C ARG A 22 1.92 1.88 0.52
N TRP A 23 2.73 0.83 0.36
CA TRP A 23 4.18 0.95 0.32
C TRP A 23 4.66 1.66 -0.95
N ILE A 24 4.14 1.29 -2.13
CA ILE A 24 4.46 1.96 -3.41
C ILE A 24 4.07 3.45 -3.35
N ILE A 25 2.90 3.80 -2.81
CA ILE A 25 2.49 5.21 -2.62
C ILE A 25 3.50 5.96 -1.74
N ARG A 26 4.04 5.33 -0.68
CA ARG A 26 5.07 5.94 0.17
C ARG A 26 6.39 6.11 -0.58
N MET A 27 6.80 5.12 -1.37
CA MET A 27 8.00 5.23 -2.21
C MET A 27 7.87 6.31 -3.28
N GLU A 28 6.72 6.47 -3.92
CA GLU A 28 6.52 7.52 -4.93
C GLU A 28 6.56 8.93 -4.33
N ARG A 29 6.04 9.10 -3.10
CA ARG A 29 6.20 10.34 -2.33
C ARG A 29 7.67 10.59 -1.99
N TYR A 30 8.40 9.55 -1.60
CA TYR A 30 9.84 9.62 -1.36
C TYR A 30 10.60 10.02 -2.64
N PHE A 31 10.32 9.40 -3.79
CA PHE A 31 10.95 9.74 -5.06
C PHE A 31 10.77 11.21 -5.41
N ARG A 32 9.57 11.75 -5.22
CA ARG A 32 9.29 13.17 -5.45
C ARG A 32 10.04 14.07 -4.46
N ALA A 33 10.09 13.69 -3.19
CA ALA A 33 10.71 14.51 -2.17
C ALA A 33 12.24 14.53 -2.31
N ALA A 34 12.85 13.40 -2.69
CA ALA A 34 14.28 13.21 -2.86
C ALA A 34 14.78 13.42 -4.31
N ASP A 35 13.93 13.95 -5.19
CA ASP A 35 14.22 14.19 -6.61
C ASP A 35 14.87 12.98 -7.31
N VAL A 36 14.33 11.78 -7.05
CA VAL A 36 14.85 10.52 -7.61
C VAL A 36 14.50 10.46 -9.11
N PRO A 37 15.50 10.37 -10.00
CA PRO A 37 15.27 10.31 -11.43
C PRO A 37 14.60 8.99 -11.83
N ASP A 38 13.78 9.02 -12.87
CA ASP A 38 12.93 7.89 -13.29
C ASP A 38 13.75 6.61 -13.52
N ASN A 39 14.92 6.73 -14.15
CA ASN A 39 15.83 5.61 -14.43
C ASN A 39 16.47 4.97 -13.18
N ARG A 40 16.27 5.53 -11.98
CA ARG A 40 16.72 4.94 -10.71
C ARG A 40 15.58 4.35 -9.89
N ARG A 41 14.31 4.60 -10.24
CA ARG A 41 13.17 4.23 -9.40
C ARG A 41 13.02 2.71 -9.25
N ALA A 42 13.18 1.95 -10.34
CA ALA A 42 13.10 0.50 -10.29
C ALA A 42 14.18 -0.10 -9.37
N ALA A 43 15.44 0.31 -9.55
CA ALA A 43 16.56 -0.09 -8.69
C ALA A 43 16.32 0.29 -7.22
N MET A 44 15.78 1.48 -6.95
CA MET A 44 15.45 1.91 -5.59
C MET A 44 14.35 1.07 -4.94
N VAL A 45 13.33 0.65 -5.70
CA VAL A 45 12.32 -0.28 -5.17
C VAL A 45 12.93 -1.63 -4.85
N GLN A 46 13.74 -2.19 -5.75
CA GLN A 46 14.39 -3.49 -5.56
C GLN A 46 15.33 -3.47 -4.36
N TYR A 47 16.09 -2.38 -4.18
CA TYR A 47 16.98 -2.21 -3.02
C TYR A 47 16.23 -2.18 -1.67
N HIS A 48 15.01 -1.64 -1.64
CA HIS A 48 14.19 -1.60 -0.43
C HIS A 48 13.28 -2.82 -0.30
N MET A 49 13.43 -3.84 -1.14
CA MET A 49 12.70 -5.10 -1.00
C MET A 49 13.44 -6.01 -0.03
N ASP A 50 12.70 -6.73 0.82
CA ASP A 50 13.33 -7.77 1.63
C ASP A 50 13.74 -8.98 0.77
N GLU A 51 14.71 -9.76 1.27
CA GLU A 51 15.24 -10.94 0.58
C GLU A 51 14.13 -11.96 0.28
N ALA A 52 13.17 -12.13 1.20
CA ALA A 52 12.08 -13.09 1.06
C ALA A 52 11.13 -12.77 -0.10
N MET A 53 10.92 -11.49 -0.42
CA MET A 53 10.16 -11.08 -1.59
C MET A 53 10.98 -11.20 -2.87
N GLY A 54 12.29 -10.91 -2.80
CA GLY A 54 13.23 -11.20 -3.88
C GLY A 54 13.20 -12.67 -4.28
N ASP A 55 13.31 -13.58 -3.30
CA ASP A 55 13.26 -15.03 -3.50
C ASP A 55 11.98 -15.48 -4.22
N VAL A 56 10.83 -14.90 -3.88
CA VAL A 56 9.55 -15.22 -4.55
C VAL A 56 9.57 -14.76 -6.00
N LEU A 57 10.10 -13.57 -6.30
CA LEU A 57 10.22 -13.10 -7.68
C LEU A 57 11.19 -13.97 -8.49
N SER A 58 12.32 -14.35 -7.89
CA SER A 58 13.29 -15.26 -8.52
C SER A 58 12.70 -16.65 -8.78
N ALA A 59 11.95 -17.21 -7.82
CA ALA A 59 11.28 -18.51 -7.98
C ALA A 59 10.18 -18.48 -9.06
N LEU A 60 9.61 -17.31 -9.34
CA LEU A 60 8.65 -17.08 -10.43
C LEU A 60 9.31 -16.67 -11.75
N GLU A 61 10.65 -16.76 -11.84
CA GLU A 61 11.43 -16.41 -13.03
C GLU A 61 11.13 -14.99 -13.54
N VAL A 62 10.85 -14.06 -12.62
CA VAL A 62 10.66 -12.66 -12.96
C VAL A 62 12.03 -12.06 -13.26
N GLU A 63 12.23 -11.65 -14.51
CA GLU A 63 13.43 -10.92 -14.93
C GLU A 63 13.58 -9.60 -14.15
N GLU A 64 14.81 -9.29 -13.73
CA GLU A 64 15.17 -7.96 -13.28
C GLU A 64 14.84 -6.93 -14.37
N THR A 65 14.37 -5.76 -13.95
CA THR A 65 13.97 -4.71 -14.88
C THR A 65 14.31 -3.34 -14.31
N ASP A 66 14.76 -2.44 -15.16
CA ASP A 66 14.95 -1.02 -14.88
C ASP A 66 13.68 -0.19 -15.16
N ASP A 67 12.67 -0.81 -15.79
CA ASP A 67 11.35 -0.23 -16.01
C ASP A 67 10.52 -0.29 -14.73
N TYR A 68 10.31 0.89 -14.14
CA TYR A 68 9.55 1.05 -12.90
C TYR A 68 8.09 0.63 -13.04
N ASP A 69 7.44 0.89 -14.17
CA ASP A 69 6.03 0.57 -14.36
C ASP A 69 5.84 -0.94 -14.58
N LYS A 70 6.78 -1.59 -15.28
CA LYS A 70 6.83 -3.07 -15.39
C LYS A 70 7.07 -3.72 -14.02
N LEU A 71 8.00 -3.19 -13.22
CA LEU A 71 8.25 -3.67 -11.86
C LEU A 71 7.02 -3.52 -10.97
N LYS A 72 6.41 -2.31 -10.96
CA LYS A 72 5.20 -2.00 -10.18
C LYS A 72 4.06 -2.95 -10.54
N SER A 73 3.81 -3.18 -11.83
CA SER A 73 2.78 -4.12 -12.31
C SER A 73 3.05 -5.55 -11.84
N THR A 74 4.31 -5.98 -11.86
CA THR A 74 4.72 -7.29 -11.35
C THR A 74 4.48 -7.44 -9.86
N LEU A 75 4.82 -6.43 -9.06
CA LEU A 75 4.59 -6.43 -7.62
C LEU A 75 3.10 -6.52 -7.28
N PHE A 76 2.24 -5.80 -8.01
CA PHE A 76 0.79 -5.91 -7.84
C PHE A 76 0.26 -7.29 -8.24
N ARG A 77 0.77 -7.87 -9.33
CA ARG A 77 0.34 -9.21 -9.76
C ARG A 77 0.73 -10.30 -8.75
N VAL A 78 1.96 -10.28 -8.26
CA VAL A 78 2.51 -11.34 -7.41
C VAL A 78 2.10 -11.17 -5.95
N PHE A 79 2.15 -9.94 -5.43
CA PHE A 79 1.97 -9.66 -4.00
C PHE A 79 0.72 -8.84 -3.69
N GLY A 80 0.03 -8.31 -4.71
CA GLY A 80 -1.26 -7.64 -4.55
C GLY A 80 -2.40 -8.57 -4.14
N VAL A 81 -2.17 -9.89 -4.04
CA VAL A 81 -3.13 -10.85 -3.45
C VAL A 81 -3.42 -10.50 -1.98
N ASN A 82 -2.45 -9.91 -1.26
CA ASN A 82 -2.68 -9.34 0.07
C ASN A 82 -3.60 -8.09 0.04
N ASN A 83 -3.99 -7.63 -1.14
CA ASN A 83 -4.94 -6.54 -1.39
C ASN A 83 -6.20 -7.05 -2.13
N SER A 84 -6.61 -8.31 -1.91
CA SER A 84 -7.85 -8.85 -2.49
C SER A 84 -9.10 -8.21 -1.87
N GLU A 85 -10.16 -8.08 -2.67
CA GLU A 85 -11.48 -7.62 -2.22
C GLU A 85 -11.97 -8.43 -1.02
N GLU A 86 -11.82 -9.76 -1.07
CA GLU A 86 -12.22 -10.66 0.03
C GLU A 86 -11.53 -10.34 1.36
N ARG A 87 -10.25 -9.96 1.33
CA ARG A 87 -9.53 -9.55 2.54
C ARG A 87 -10.10 -8.24 3.07
N TYR A 88 -10.30 -7.25 2.20
CA TYR A 88 -10.87 -5.96 2.59
C TYR A 88 -12.30 -6.10 3.10
N MET A 89 -13.11 -7.00 2.52
CA MET A 89 -14.44 -7.36 3.01
C MET A 89 -14.36 -7.94 4.43
N LYS A 90 -13.49 -8.93 4.66
CA LYS A 90 -13.29 -9.49 6.00
C LYS A 90 -12.82 -8.45 7.00
N GLU A 91 -11.90 -7.57 6.60
CA GLU A 91 -11.41 -6.48 7.45
C GLU A 91 -12.55 -5.51 7.78
N PHE A 92 -13.33 -5.07 6.79
CA PHE A 92 -14.46 -4.15 6.96
C PHE A 92 -15.56 -4.74 7.86
N ILE A 93 -15.99 -5.99 7.61
CA ILE A 93 -17.06 -6.66 8.36
C ILE A 93 -16.66 -6.90 9.82
N ASN A 94 -15.41 -7.29 10.06
CA ASN A 94 -14.93 -7.58 11.42
C ASN A 94 -14.45 -6.33 12.17
N ARG A 95 -14.44 -5.17 11.54
CA ARG A 95 -13.95 -3.94 12.16
C ARG A 95 -14.95 -3.44 13.19
N ARG A 96 -14.52 -3.42 14.45
CA ARG A 96 -15.22 -2.80 15.58
C ARG A 96 -14.41 -1.63 16.12
N GLN A 97 -15.06 -0.55 16.55
CA GLN A 97 -14.38 0.57 17.21
C GLN A 97 -13.58 0.05 18.41
N ARG A 98 -12.32 0.49 18.55
CA ARG A 98 -11.46 0.09 19.67
C ARG A 98 -11.70 1.03 20.86
N GLU A 99 -11.44 0.56 22.08
CA GLU A 99 -11.64 1.35 23.31
C GLU A 99 -10.91 2.71 23.29
N ASN A 100 -9.75 2.79 22.65
CA ASN A 100 -8.92 3.99 22.55
C ASN A 100 -9.02 4.71 21.19
N GLU A 101 -10.04 4.42 20.39
CA GLU A 101 -10.23 5.02 19.07
C GLU A 101 -11.45 5.94 19.07
N SER A 102 -11.30 7.16 18.56
CA SER A 102 -12.43 8.09 18.37
C SER A 102 -13.40 7.60 17.29
N VAL A 103 -14.65 8.07 17.34
CA VAL A 103 -15.67 7.74 16.34
C VAL A 103 -15.23 8.21 14.95
N GLU A 104 -14.58 9.36 14.87
CA GLU A 104 -14.06 9.94 13.64
C GLU A 104 -12.93 9.10 13.03
N GLU A 105 -12.00 8.61 13.85
CA GLU A 105 -10.93 7.71 13.40
C GLU A 105 -11.50 6.41 12.87
N TYR A 106 -12.44 5.81 13.61
CA TYR A 106 -13.12 4.58 13.22
C TYR A 106 -13.90 4.74 11.91
N ALA A 107 -14.71 5.81 11.79
CA ALA A 107 -15.44 6.14 10.57
C ALA A 107 -14.49 6.37 9.38
N GLY A 108 -13.38 7.09 9.62
CA GLY A 108 -12.36 7.34 8.61
C GLY A 108 -11.67 6.05 8.14
N HIS A 109 -11.48 5.08 9.03
CA HIS A 109 -10.99 3.74 8.69
C HIS A 109 -11.98 2.98 7.82
N LEU A 110 -13.25 2.91 8.21
CA LEU A 110 -14.28 2.22 7.45
C LEU A 110 -14.47 2.85 6.06
N LYS A 111 -14.48 4.19 5.95
CA LYS A 111 -14.58 4.92 4.68
C LYS A 111 -13.43 4.61 3.72
N ARG A 112 -12.23 4.32 4.24
CA ARG A 112 -11.08 3.87 3.43
C ARG A 112 -11.19 2.41 3.00
N LEU A 113 -11.77 1.55 3.83
CA LEU A 113 -11.92 0.12 3.54
C LEU A 113 -13.06 -0.16 2.55
N LEU A 114 -14.17 0.57 2.63
CA LEU A 114 -15.37 0.33 1.84
C LEU A 114 -15.14 0.24 0.31
N PRO A 115 -14.46 1.20 -0.35
CA PRO A 115 -14.24 1.11 -1.80
C PRO A 115 -13.28 -0.01 -2.21
N LYS A 116 -12.50 -0.55 -1.26
CA LYS A 116 -11.61 -1.70 -1.50
C LYS A 116 -12.31 -3.04 -1.25
N ALA A 117 -13.22 -3.07 -0.28
CA ALA A 117 -14.03 -4.22 0.07
C ALA A 117 -15.21 -4.42 -0.90
N PHE A 118 -15.82 -3.32 -1.32
CA PHE A 118 -16.99 -3.30 -2.17
C PHE A 118 -16.83 -2.20 -3.25
N PRO A 119 -15.97 -2.41 -4.27
CA PRO A 119 -15.72 -1.41 -5.31
C PRO A 119 -17.00 -0.95 -6.04
N GLN A 120 -17.97 -1.84 -6.17
CA GLN A 120 -19.29 -1.60 -6.75
C GLN A 120 -20.19 -0.69 -5.90
N LEU A 121 -19.88 -0.50 -4.61
CA LEU A 121 -20.65 0.31 -3.67
C LEU A 121 -19.95 1.62 -3.28
N LYS A 122 -18.83 1.96 -3.93
CA LYS A 122 -18.01 3.14 -3.59
C LYS A 122 -18.79 4.46 -3.52
N ASP A 123 -19.82 4.61 -4.36
CA ASP A 123 -20.65 5.83 -4.44
C ASP A 123 -21.78 5.84 -3.40
N GLN A 124 -21.99 4.74 -2.67
CA GLN A 124 -22.99 4.58 -1.61
C GLN A 124 -22.36 4.52 -0.22
N ALA A 125 -21.07 4.86 -0.11
CA ALA A 125 -20.26 4.67 1.08
C ALA A 125 -20.91 5.24 2.35
N ASP A 126 -21.41 6.47 2.29
CA ASP A 126 -21.93 7.16 3.46
C ASP A 126 -23.19 6.47 4.04
N GLY A 127 -24.06 5.91 3.19
CA GLY A 127 -25.25 5.18 3.62
C GLY A 127 -24.94 3.83 4.28
N ILE A 128 -23.94 3.10 3.75
CA ILE A 128 -23.49 1.82 4.31
C ILE A 128 -22.77 2.03 5.65
N LEU A 129 -21.99 3.10 5.77
CA LEU A 129 -21.29 3.43 7.01
C LEU A 129 -22.27 3.74 8.15
N LEU A 130 -23.36 4.46 7.87
CA LEU A 130 -24.39 4.77 8.87
C LEU A 130 -25.00 3.50 9.48
N GLN A 131 -25.29 2.47 8.66
CA GLN A 131 -25.83 1.19 9.15
C GLN A 131 -24.89 0.49 10.14
N GLN A 132 -23.58 0.70 10.03
CA GLN A 132 -22.59 0.06 10.91
C GLN A 132 -22.41 0.77 12.26
N PHE A 133 -22.96 1.98 12.41
CA PHE A 133 -23.07 2.70 13.68
C PHE A 133 -24.39 2.42 14.41
N GLU A 134 -25.40 1.90 13.70
CA GLU A 134 -26.72 1.57 14.25
C GLU A 134 -26.81 0.11 14.78
N ALA A 135 -25.83 -0.74 14.47
CA ALA A 135 -25.78 -2.16 14.81
C ALA A 135 -24.82 -2.47 15.97
#